data_AF-A0A930Z7E2-F1
#
_entry.id   AF-A0A930Z7E2-F1
#
_cell.length_a   1.000
_cell.length_b   1.000
_cell.length_c   1.000
_cell.angle_alpha   90.00
_cell.angle_beta   90.00
_cell.angle_gamma   90.00
#
_symmetry.space_group_name_H-M   'P 1'
#
loop_
_entity.id
_entity.type
_entity.pdbx_description
1 polymer ?
#
loop_
_entity_poly.entity_id
_entity_poly.type
_entity_poly.pdbx_seq_one_letter_code
_entity_poly.pdbx_strand_id
1 'polypeptide(L)'
;MAAREEIERLVCGFPEAVRNRRPLVVLGAVDGYADDSSEKDGVYVLAGWVSNAPDWSQFSDAYEKAGLPRNFHMKTARRKRGRRVRKLAELTQKYATYRVDCVLHCGNYNNIVKGKIRPELDSPYFVLFYQVILATARLLDLLGSDDTVDWIFDEQGKIGLDANSWYWFIKENAPPNLKRRLGSSPIFRDDEDLLALKAADLFAWQIRRHIAYEQPKAEPLSNILYSFLGKYGVSGVMTGPYLTEFVQALNKGLLLKVDCSFFLPKGIAGRS
;
A
#
# COMPACT_ATOMS: atom_id res chain seq x y z
N MET A 1 15.21 1.83 21.26
CA MET A 1 13.73 1.75 21.37
C MET A 1 13.30 0.53 20.60
N ALA A 2 12.56 -0.37 21.25
CA ALA A 2 12.13 -1.60 20.60
C ALA A 2 11.10 -1.22 19.51
N ALA A 3 11.25 -1.72 18.27
CA ALA A 3 10.34 -1.38 17.17
C ALA A 3 8.86 -1.71 17.45
N ARG A 4 8.63 -2.57 18.45
CA ARG A 4 7.32 -2.84 19.04
C ARG A 4 6.71 -1.64 19.75
N GLU A 5 7.50 -0.86 20.50
CA GLU A 5 7.03 0.32 21.23
C GLU A 5 6.44 1.37 20.27
N GLU A 6 6.98 1.47 19.06
CA GLU A 6 6.44 2.36 18.03
C GLU A 6 5.01 1.97 17.63
N ILE A 7 4.72 0.68 17.49
CA ILE A 7 3.35 0.20 17.23
C ILE A 7 2.43 0.47 18.41
N GLU A 8 2.90 0.21 19.63
CA GLU A 8 2.10 0.41 20.85
C GLU A 8 1.74 1.89 21.06
N ARG A 9 2.64 2.82 20.70
CA ARG A 9 2.38 4.27 20.73
C ARG A 9 1.23 4.68 19.81
N LEU A 10 1.07 4.03 18.66
CA LEU A 10 0.00 4.36 17.70
C LEU A 10 -1.39 4.07 18.24
N VAL A 11 -1.50 3.10 19.14
CA VAL A 11 -2.79 2.67 19.72
C VAL A 11 -2.91 3.00 21.21
N CYS A 12 -1.94 3.75 21.75
CA CYS A 12 -1.98 4.21 23.12
C CYS A 12 -3.17 5.14 23.37
N GLY A 13 -3.81 5.01 24.53
CA GLY A 13 -5.00 5.80 24.90
C GLY A 13 -6.34 5.20 24.44
N PHE A 14 -6.35 4.19 23.57
CA PHE A 14 -7.57 3.45 23.23
C PHE A 14 -7.86 2.33 24.26
N PRO A 15 -9.14 2.02 24.52
CA PRO A 15 -9.53 0.82 25.26
C PRO A 15 -8.97 -0.45 24.60
N GLU A 16 -8.67 -1.47 25.40
CA GLU A 16 -8.07 -2.71 24.90
C GLU A 16 -8.85 -3.37 23.77
N ALA A 17 -10.19 -3.41 23.87
CA ALA A 17 -11.04 -3.96 22.84
C ALA A 17 -10.89 -3.25 21.49
N VAL A 18 -10.62 -1.93 21.50
CA VAL A 18 -10.42 -1.12 20.30
C VAL A 18 -8.98 -1.25 19.80
N ARG A 19 -7.99 -1.13 20.70
CA ARG A 19 -6.56 -1.18 20.35
C ARG A 19 -6.19 -2.49 19.63
N ASN A 20 -6.78 -3.61 20.05
CA ASN A 20 -6.42 -4.93 19.55
C ASN A 20 -7.05 -5.26 18.18
N ARG A 21 -8.11 -4.55 17.77
CA ARG A 21 -8.82 -4.81 16.50
C ARG A 21 -8.63 -3.73 15.45
N ARG A 22 -8.16 -2.54 15.86
CA ARG A 22 -7.99 -1.38 14.98
C ARG A 22 -7.05 -1.71 13.80
N PRO A 23 -7.52 -1.56 12.54
CA PRO A 23 -6.68 -1.82 11.37
C PRO A 23 -5.59 -0.76 11.20
N LEU A 24 -4.35 -1.21 11.19
CA LEU A 24 -3.17 -0.43 10.80
C LEU A 24 -2.75 -0.84 9.39
N VAL A 25 -2.75 0.12 8.47
CA VAL A 25 -2.39 -0.09 7.07
C VAL A 25 -1.01 0.50 6.84
N VAL A 26 -0.05 -0.38 6.55
CA VAL A 26 1.35 -0.02 6.33
C VAL A 26 1.65 -0.08 4.85
N LEU A 27 2.07 1.03 4.25
CA LEU A 27 2.21 1.20 2.80
C LEU A 27 3.64 1.58 2.40
N GLY A 28 4.12 0.93 1.35
CA GLY A 28 5.39 1.20 0.68
C GLY A 28 5.16 1.61 -0.76
N ALA A 29 5.98 2.53 -1.25
CA ALA A 29 5.86 3.09 -2.59
C ALA A 29 7.16 2.84 -3.37
N VAL A 30 7.05 2.45 -4.64
CA VAL A 30 8.23 2.30 -5.51
C VAL A 30 8.02 3.06 -6.82
N ASP A 31 9.04 3.85 -7.17
CA ASP A 31 9.08 4.74 -8.32
C ASP A 31 9.13 4.00 -9.67
N GLY A 32 8.50 4.60 -10.68
CA GLY A 32 8.36 4.02 -12.01
C GLY A 32 9.62 3.92 -12.84
N TYR A 33 10.66 4.71 -12.56
CA TYR A 33 11.88 4.74 -13.38
C TYR A 33 12.94 3.78 -12.86
N ALA A 34 13.60 3.05 -13.77
CA ALA A 34 14.83 2.35 -13.48
C ALA A 34 15.97 3.36 -13.55
N ASP A 35 16.82 3.46 -12.52
CA ASP A 35 17.98 4.38 -12.50
C ASP A 35 19.00 4.16 -13.64
N ASP A 36 18.81 3.14 -14.49
CA ASP A 36 19.79 2.70 -15.48
C ASP A 36 19.21 2.27 -16.85
N SER A 37 17.92 2.51 -17.14
CA SER A 37 17.39 2.23 -18.49
C SER A 37 16.61 3.41 -19.05
N SER A 38 16.97 3.80 -20.28
CA SER A 38 16.29 4.75 -21.15
C SER A 38 14.89 4.28 -21.60
N GLU A 39 14.34 3.22 -20.99
CA GLU A 39 13.05 2.65 -21.33
C GLU A 39 11.92 3.42 -20.66
N LYS A 40 10.98 3.89 -21.48
CA LYS A 40 9.85 4.75 -21.09
C LYS A 40 8.69 3.99 -20.42
N ASP A 41 8.76 2.66 -20.32
CA ASP A 41 7.68 1.79 -19.82
C ASP A 41 7.89 1.31 -18.39
N GLY A 42 7.91 2.29 -17.48
CA GLY A 42 7.91 2.07 -16.05
C GLY A 42 6.52 1.84 -15.44
N VAL A 43 6.50 1.52 -14.16
CA VAL A 43 5.28 1.35 -13.37
C VAL A 43 5.45 1.88 -11.95
N TYR A 44 4.56 2.78 -11.55
CA TYR A 44 4.42 3.23 -10.17
C TYR A 44 3.60 2.21 -9.38
N VAL A 45 4.07 1.88 -8.18
CA VAL A 45 3.40 0.93 -7.28
C VAL A 45 3.25 1.55 -5.90
N LEU A 46 2.04 1.44 -5.33
CA LEU A 46 1.77 1.65 -3.92
C LEU A 46 1.17 0.36 -3.38
N ALA A 47 1.86 -0.31 -2.47
CA ALA A 47 1.41 -1.60 -1.94
C ALA A 47 1.80 -1.77 -0.48
N GLY A 48 1.09 -2.64 0.20
CA GLY A 48 1.32 -2.88 1.62
C GLY A 48 0.32 -3.83 2.23
N TRP A 49 0.19 -3.69 3.54
CA TRP A 49 -0.42 -4.71 4.38
C TRP A 49 -1.34 -4.10 5.43
N VAL A 50 -2.45 -4.77 5.68
CA VAL A 50 -3.37 -4.47 6.77
C VAL A 50 -3.16 -5.51 7.87
N SER A 51 -2.96 -5.05 9.10
CA SER A 51 -3.03 -5.89 10.29
C SER A 51 -3.39 -5.08 11.53
N ASN A 52 -3.61 -5.74 12.65
CA ASN A 52 -3.85 -5.06 13.93
C ASN A 52 -2.52 -4.77 14.67
N ALA A 53 -2.58 -3.95 15.72
CA ALA A 53 -1.41 -3.62 16.53
C ALA A 53 -0.73 -4.84 17.17
N PRO A 54 -1.45 -5.78 17.84
CA PRO A 54 -0.83 -7.00 18.38
C PRO A 54 -0.01 -7.81 17.38
N ASP A 55 -0.50 -7.97 16.15
CA ASP A 55 0.18 -8.72 15.11
C ASP A 55 1.41 -7.97 14.58
N TRP A 56 1.31 -6.63 14.43
CA TRP A 56 2.47 -5.83 14.05
C TRP A 56 3.54 -5.74 15.15
N SER A 57 3.15 -5.70 16.42
CA SER A 57 4.08 -5.80 17.55
C SER A 57 4.82 -7.14 17.53
N GLN A 58 4.11 -8.25 17.31
CA GLN A 58 4.72 -9.58 17.19
C GLN A 58 5.60 -9.72 15.94
N PHE A 59 5.23 -9.05 14.84
CA PHE A 59 6.08 -8.96 13.65
C PHE A 59 7.41 -8.29 13.99
N SER A 60 7.39 -7.15 14.68
CA SER A 60 8.61 -6.43 15.10
C SER A 60 9.50 -7.30 15.98
N ASP A 61 8.94 -7.96 17.00
CA ASP A 61 9.69 -8.87 17.89
C ASP A 61 10.31 -10.04 17.09
N ALA A 62 9.55 -10.62 16.16
CA ALA A 62 10.02 -11.73 15.34
C ALA A 62 11.07 -11.31 14.30
N TYR A 63 11.00 -10.08 13.79
CA TYR A 63 11.99 -9.50 12.89
C TYR A 63 13.35 -9.35 13.59
N GLU A 64 13.35 -8.74 14.78
CA GLU A 64 14.56 -8.57 15.59
C GLU A 64 15.14 -9.91 16.00
N LYS A 65 14.30 -10.85 16.47
CA LYS A 65 14.72 -12.22 16.80
C LYS A 65 15.30 -12.99 15.60
N ALA A 66 14.84 -12.69 14.39
CA ALA A 66 15.38 -13.28 13.17
C ALA A 66 16.76 -12.69 12.78
N GLY A 67 17.25 -11.68 13.49
CA GLY A 67 18.53 -11.02 13.21
C GLY A 67 18.54 -10.30 11.87
N LEU A 68 17.38 -9.84 11.40
CA LEU A 68 17.27 -9.02 10.20
C LEU A 68 17.78 -7.60 10.51
N PRO A 69 18.62 -7.00 9.65
CA PRO A 69 19.18 -5.69 9.92
C PRO A 69 18.12 -4.60 9.73
N ARG A 70 18.16 -3.52 10.52
CA ARG A 70 17.23 -2.39 10.36
C ARG A 70 17.42 -1.66 9.02
N ASN A 71 18.67 -1.47 8.59
CA ASN A 71 19.02 -0.89 7.28
C ASN A 71 18.87 -1.89 6.11
N PHE A 72 17.74 -2.59 6.03
CA PHE A 72 17.46 -3.62 5.02
C PHE A 72 16.63 -3.08 3.84
N HIS A 73 17.30 -2.50 2.85
CA HIS A 73 16.63 -2.02 1.64
C HIS A 73 16.55 -3.10 0.55
N MET A 74 15.39 -3.21 -0.11
CA MET A 74 15.18 -4.26 -1.12
C MET A 74 16.10 -4.13 -2.34
N LYS A 75 16.42 -2.90 -2.75
CA LYS A 75 17.35 -2.63 -3.87
C LYS A 75 18.74 -3.27 -3.64
N THR A 76 19.25 -3.24 -2.41
CA THR A 76 20.57 -3.79 -2.06
C THR A 76 20.50 -5.29 -1.72
N ALA A 77 19.36 -5.75 -1.18
CA ALA A 77 19.12 -7.14 -0.81
C ALA A 77 19.24 -8.13 -1.99
N ARG A 78 18.96 -7.67 -3.23
CA ARG A 78 19.11 -8.44 -4.47
C ARG A 78 20.52 -9.02 -4.65
N ARG A 79 21.56 -8.30 -4.24
CA ARG A 79 22.97 -8.69 -4.47
C ARG A 79 23.48 -9.76 -3.49
N LYS A 80 22.84 -9.96 -2.32
CA LYS A 80 23.38 -10.78 -1.21
C LYS A 80 22.55 -12.04 -0.86
N ARG A 81 22.14 -12.80 -1.88
CA ARG A 81 21.60 -14.18 -1.76
C ARG A 81 20.41 -14.32 -0.78
N GLY A 82 19.26 -13.72 -1.12
CA GLY A 82 17.86 -14.18 -0.91
C GLY A 82 17.34 -14.74 0.42
N ARG A 83 18.15 -15.12 1.42
CA ARG A 83 17.70 -15.75 2.68
C ARG A 83 16.97 -14.74 3.55
N ARG A 84 17.50 -13.52 3.68
CA ARG A 84 16.87 -12.44 4.45
C ARG A 84 15.54 -11.99 3.83
N VAL A 85 15.49 -11.91 2.50
CA VAL A 85 14.26 -11.59 1.74
C VAL A 85 13.19 -12.66 1.96
N ARG A 86 13.57 -13.94 1.88
CA ARG A 86 12.67 -15.05 2.19
C ARG A 86 12.20 -15.01 3.64
N LYS A 87 13.11 -14.73 4.58
CA LYS A 87 12.76 -14.64 6.00
C LYS A 87 11.77 -13.51 6.27
N LEU A 88 11.99 -12.34 5.68
CA LEU A 88 11.05 -11.23 5.74
C LEU A 88 9.70 -11.63 5.15
N ALA A 89 9.68 -12.27 3.97
CA ALA A 89 8.44 -12.76 3.36
C ALA A 89 7.68 -13.75 4.26
N GLU A 90 8.37 -14.68 4.91
CA GLU A 90 7.78 -15.62 5.88
C GLU A 90 7.12 -14.88 7.05
N LEU A 91 7.82 -13.90 7.63
CA LEU A 91 7.29 -13.09 8.73
C LEU A 91 6.07 -12.26 8.28
N THR A 92 6.16 -11.61 7.12
CA THR A 92 5.05 -10.86 6.54
C THR A 92 3.83 -11.76 6.34
N GLN A 93 4.01 -12.96 5.79
CA GLN A 93 2.89 -13.89 5.59
C GLN A 93 2.23 -14.32 6.89
N LYS A 94 3.02 -14.46 7.95
CA LYS A 94 2.54 -14.87 9.26
C LYS A 94 1.70 -13.78 9.95
N TYR A 95 2.14 -12.52 9.89
CA TYR A 95 1.57 -11.46 10.72
C TYR A 95 0.71 -10.43 9.96
N ALA A 96 0.86 -10.31 8.64
CA ALA A 96 -0.03 -9.45 7.85
C ALA A 96 -1.36 -10.16 7.59
N THR A 97 -2.48 -9.47 7.81
CA THR A 97 -3.81 -10.05 7.65
C THR A 97 -4.27 -9.97 6.20
N TYR A 98 -4.30 -8.76 5.63
CA TYR A 98 -4.74 -8.52 4.26
C TYR A 98 -3.67 -7.78 3.45
N ARG A 99 -3.68 -8.00 2.13
CA ARG A 99 -2.87 -7.22 1.20
C ARG A 99 -3.67 -6.07 0.60
N VAL A 100 -2.97 -4.99 0.29
CA VAL A 100 -3.47 -3.93 -0.58
C VAL A 100 -2.39 -3.57 -1.59
N ASP A 101 -2.76 -3.45 -2.85
CA ASP A 101 -1.86 -3.00 -3.89
C ASP A 101 -2.60 -2.16 -4.94
N CYS A 102 -1.90 -1.17 -5.49
CA CYS A 102 -2.34 -0.40 -6.62
C CYS A 102 -1.18 -0.12 -7.57
N VAL A 103 -1.46 -0.21 -8.87
CA VAL A 103 -0.49 -0.11 -9.94
C VAL A 103 -0.90 0.95 -10.96
N LEU A 104 0.06 1.77 -11.40
CA LEU A 104 -0.12 2.80 -12.42
C LEU A 104 1.05 2.78 -13.41
N HIS A 105 0.78 2.47 -14.67
CA HIS A 105 1.79 2.55 -15.72
C HIS A 105 2.24 3.99 -15.95
N CYS A 106 3.57 4.21 -16.07
CA CYS A 106 4.14 5.52 -16.31
C CYS A 106 3.61 6.16 -17.60
N GLY A 107 3.50 5.37 -18.67
CA GLY A 107 2.96 5.83 -19.96
C GLY A 107 1.54 6.37 -19.83
N ASN A 108 0.67 5.66 -19.09
CA ASN A 108 -0.70 6.11 -18.86
C ASN A 108 -0.73 7.45 -18.12
N TYR A 109 0.02 7.59 -17.03
CA TYR A 109 0.05 8.85 -16.29
C TYR A 109 0.60 10.00 -17.14
N ASN A 110 1.75 9.81 -17.78
CA ASN A 110 2.42 10.85 -18.57
C ASN A 110 1.59 11.30 -19.78
N ASN A 111 0.89 10.38 -20.45
CA ASN A 111 0.13 10.70 -21.65
C ASN A 111 -1.28 11.23 -21.34
N ILE A 112 -1.88 10.78 -20.24
CA ILE A 112 -3.30 11.02 -19.96
C ILE A 112 -3.49 12.11 -18.91
N VAL A 113 -2.77 12.04 -17.78
CA VAL A 113 -3.05 12.86 -16.59
C VAL A 113 -2.12 14.07 -16.49
N LYS A 114 -0.82 13.87 -16.71
CA LYS A 114 0.22 14.87 -16.46
C LYS A 114 -0.07 16.19 -17.18
N GLY A 115 -0.06 17.28 -16.42
CA GLY A 115 -0.33 18.64 -16.89
C GLY A 115 -1.80 18.94 -17.23
N LYS A 116 -2.72 18.00 -17.03
CA LYS A 116 -4.16 18.18 -17.32
C LYS A 116 -5.04 18.30 -16.08
N ILE A 117 -4.43 18.19 -14.89
CA ILE A 117 -5.11 18.31 -13.61
C ILE A 117 -4.45 19.41 -12.77
N ARG A 118 -5.07 19.78 -11.65
CA ARG A 118 -4.54 20.83 -10.78
C ARG A 118 -3.12 20.46 -10.30
N PRO A 119 -2.15 21.40 -10.28
CA PRO A 119 -0.75 21.09 -9.95
C PRO A 119 -0.59 20.38 -8.60
N GLU A 120 -1.42 20.69 -7.62
CA GLU A 120 -1.37 20.08 -6.28
C GLU A 120 -1.80 18.60 -6.28
N LEU A 121 -2.52 18.17 -7.32
CA LEU A 121 -2.96 16.78 -7.53
C LEU A 121 -2.17 16.09 -8.63
N ASP A 122 -1.34 16.82 -9.38
CA ASP A 122 -0.61 16.32 -10.55
C ASP A 122 0.62 15.51 -10.14
N SER A 123 0.33 14.35 -9.54
CA SER A 123 1.31 13.38 -9.12
C SER A 123 0.78 11.97 -9.40
N PRO A 124 1.61 11.05 -9.92
CA PRO A 124 1.20 9.65 -10.06
C PRO A 124 0.89 9.03 -8.70
N TYR A 125 1.51 9.54 -7.63
CA TYR A 125 1.27 9.11 -6.27
C TYR A 125 -0.07 9.57 -5.72
N PHE A 126 -0.58 10.74 -6.12
CA PHE A 126 -1.94 11.14 -5.74
C PHE A 126 -2.97 10.12 -6.26
N VAL A 127 -2.85 9.72 -7.53
CA VAL A 127 -3.74 8.74 -8.18
C VAL A 127 -3.70 7.39 -7.44
N LEU A 128 -2.50 6.89 -7.16
CA LEU A 128 -2.33 5.64 -6.39
C LEU A 128 -2.85 5.75 -4.96
N PHE A 129 -2.56 6.86 -4.28
CA PHE A 129 -2.97 7.13 -2.91
C PHE A 129 -4.49 7.19 -2.79
N TYR A 130 -5.14 7.96 -3.67
CA TYR A 130 -6.59 8.05 -3.76
C TYR A 130 -7.24 6.66 -3.79
N GLN A 131 -6.72 5.81 -4.65
CA GLN A 131 -7.25 4.48 -4.84
C GLN A 131 -7.00 3.56 -3.67
N VAL A 132 -5.77 3.48 -3.16
CA VAL A 132 -5.43 2.58 -2.06
C VAL A 132 -6.26 2.90 -0.82
N ILE A 133 -6.49 4.19 -0.54
CA ILE A 133 -7.33 4.64 0.58
C ILE A 133 -8.77 4.13 0.42
N LEU A 134 -9.41 4.39 -0.72
CA LEU A 134 -10.81 4.01 -0.92
C LEU A 134 -10.99 2.49 -1.10
N ALA A 135 -10.08 1.83 -1.79
CA ALA A 135 -10.11 0.38 -1.99
C ALA A 135 -9.97 -0.37 -0.67
N THR A 136 -9.07 0.07 0.22
CA THR A 136 -8.91 -0.55 1.54
C THR A 136 -10.10 -0.26 2.45
N ALA A 137 -10.65 0.97 2.42
CA ALA A 137 -11.88 1.29 3.12
C ALA A 137 -13.03 0.38 2.66
N ARG A 138 -13.17 0.15 1.35
CA ARG A 138 -14.18 -0.75 0.78
C ARG A 138 -13.91 -2.21 1.13
N LEU A 139 -12.66 -2.65 1.14
CA LEU A 139 -12.28 -4.00 1.57
C LEU A 139 -12.77 -4.26 3.00
N LEU A 140 -12.49 -3.34 3.93
CA LEU A 140 -12.92 -3.47 5.32
C LEU A 140 -14.44 -3.41 5.49
N ASP A 141 -15.11 -2.62 4.68
CA ASP A 141 -16.58 -2.59 4.61
C ASP A 141 -17.17 -3.94 4.17
N LEU A 142 -16.60 -4.55 3.12
CA LEU A 142 -16.99 -5.87 2.64
C LEU A 142 -16.71 -6.96 3.68
N LEU A 143 -15.63 -6.83 4.45
CA LEU A 143 -15.29 -7.71 5.57
C LEU A 143 -16.18 -7.50 6.80
N GLY A 144 -17.06 -6.49 6.80
CA GLY A 144 -17.94 -6.17 7.93
C GLY A 144 -17.21 -5.61 9.15
N SER A 145 -15.98 -5.07 8.98
CA SER A 145 -15.26 -4.40 10.07
C SER A 145 -15.94 -3.07 10.37
N ASP A 146 -16.16 -2.75 11.65
CA ASP A 146 -16.71 -1.47 12.09
C ASP A 146 -15.66 -0.42 12.48
N ASP A 147 -14.38 -0.78 12.40
CA ASP A 147 -13.29 0.09 12.85
C ASP A 147 -12.87 1.11 11.79
N THR A 148 -12.19 2.16 12.27
CA THR A 148 -11.51 3.16 11.44
C THR A 148 -10.07 2.72 11.15
N VAL A 149 -9.57 3.09 9.98
CA VAL A 149 -8.21 2.78 9.53
C VAL A 149 -7.24 3.87 9.95
N ASP A 150 -6.08 3.46 10.46
CA ASP A 150 -4.91 4.32 10.54
C ASP A 150 -3.91 3.95 9.44
N TRP A 151 -3.38 4.98 8.77
CA TRP A 151 -2.52 4.84 7.61
C TRP A 151 -1.10 5.22 7.97
N ILE A 152 -0.16 4.34 7.63
CA ILE A 152 1.24 4.51 7.93
C ILE A 152 2.03 4.40 6.63
N PHE A 153 2.72 5.48 6.29
CA PHE A 153 3.55 5.58 5.10
C PHE A 153 5.02 5.69 5.48
N ASP A 154 5.86 5.23 4.57
CA ASP A 154 7.31 5.45 4.65
C ASP A 154 7.62 6.95 4.45
N GLU A 155 8.36 7.53 5.39
CA GLU A 155 8.83 8.92 5.35
C GLU A 155 9.83 9.17 4.20
N GLN A 156 10.52 8.13 3.72
CA GLN A 156 11.49 8.24 2.63
C GLN A 156 10.84 8.43 1.23
N GLY A 157 9.51 8.52 1.13
CA GLY A 157 8.77 8.72 -0.11
C GLY A 157 8.45 10.19 -0.44
N LYS A 158 8.28 10.51 -1.73
CA LYS A 158 7.84 11.84 -2.23
C LYS A 158 6.38 12.20 -1.87
N ILE A 159 5.69 11.31 -1.16
CA ILE A 159 4.26 11.42 -0.82
C ILE A 159 4.04 12.51 0.24
N GLY A 160 4.98 12.63 1.21
CA GLY A 160 5.24 13.80 2.05
C GLY A 160 4.04 14.66 2.52
N LEU A 161 4.32 15.96 2.72
CA LEU A 161 3.37 16.97 3.22
C LEU A 161 2.05 16.99 2.45
N ASP A 162 2.08 16.72 1.15
CA ASP A 162 0.92 16.75 0.28
C ASP A 162 -0.08 15.62 0.58
N ALA A 163 0.38 14.48 1.09
CA ALA A 163 -0.53 13.36 1.36
C ALA A 163 -1.55 13.66 2.45
N ASN A 164 -1.22 14.52 3.41
CA ASN A 164 -2.20 14.96 4.42
C ASN A 164 -3.30 15.79 3.74
N SER A 165 -2.92 16.73 2.87
CA SER A 165 -3.86 17.52 2.07
C SER A 165 -4.70 16.62 1.15
N TRP A 166 -4.07 15.65 0.48
CA TRP A 166 -4.76 14.66 -0.35
C TRP A 166 -5.73 13.81 0.47
N TYR A 167 -5.32 13.36 1.66
CA TYR A 167 -6.16 12.56 2.53
C TYR A 167 -7.42 13.30 2.98
N TRP A 168 -7.27 14.56 3.41
CA TRP A 168 -8.42 15.39 3.75
C TRP A 168 -9.34 15.59 2.56
N PHE A 169 -8.78 15.90 1.40
CA PHE A 169 -9.53 16.00 0.15
C PHE A 169 -10.30 14.71 -0.18
N ILE A 170 -9.66 13.53 -0.08
CA ILE A 170 -10.30 12.22 -0.28
C ILE A 170 -11.41 12.01 0.73
N LYS A 171 -11.15 12.27 2.02
CA LYS A 171 -12.09 12.05 3.11
C LYS A 171 -13.34 12.93 3.00
N GLU A 172 -13.19 14.16 2.53
CA GLU A 172 -14.30 15.07 2.30
C GLU A 172 -15.22 14.59 1.17
N ASN A 173 -14.63 14.05 0.10
CA ASN A 173 -15.32 13.62 -1.12
C ASN A 173 -15.69 12.13 -1.15
N ALA A 174 -15.29 11.34 -0.14
CA ALA A 174 -15.58 9.91 -0.07
C ALA A 174 -17.09 9.65 0.13
N PRO A 175 -17.63 8.57 -0.47
CA PRO A 175 -18.99 8.12 -0.21
C PRO A 175 -19.26 7.92 1.30
N PRO A 176 -20.47 8.24 1.81
CA PRO A 176 -20.74 8.18 3.26
C PRO A 176 -20.42 6.83 3.92
N ASN A 177 -20.66 5.72 3.21
CA ASN A 177 -20.37 4.37 3.71
C ASN A 177 -18.86 4.08 3.84
N LEU A 178 -18.01 4.75 3.05
CA LEU A 178 -16.55 4.62 3.13
C LEU A 178 -15.94 5.67 4.05
N LYS A 179 -16.51 6.88 4.10
CA LYS A 179 -16.03 8.00 4.92
C LYS A 179 -15.92 7.62 6.41
N ARG A 180 -16.83 6.79 6.92
CA ARG A 180 -16.77 6.26 8.30
C ARG A 180 -15.52 5.42 8.61
N ARG A 181 -14.85 4.88 7.58
CA ARG A 181 -13.62 4.08 7.72
C ARG A 181 -12.36 4.95 7.71
N LEU A 182 -12.46 6.18 7.22
CA LEU A 182 -11.33 7.10 7.07
C LEU A 182 -11.06 7.79 8.42
N GLY A 183 -10.17 7.18 9.20
CA GLY A 183 -9.76 7.64 10.53
C GLY A 183 -8.96 8.94 10.52
N SER A 184 -7.96 9.02 11.40
CA SER A 184 -7.08 10.18 11.52
C SER A 184 -6.23 10.39 10.26
N SER A 185 -5.56 11.54 10.18
CA SER A 185 -4.61 11.82 9.10
C SER A 185 -3.50 10.75 9.07
N PRO A 186 -3.00 10.39 7.86
CA PRO A 186 -1.86 9.51 7.71
C PRO A 186 -0.66 9.97 8.54
N ILE A 187 0.11 9.00 9.01
CA ILE A 187 1.39 9.25 9.66
C ILE A 187 2.53 8.74 8.79
N PHE A 188 3.66 9.42 8.89
CA PHE A 188 4.90 9.06 8.22
C PHE A 188 5.90 8.59 9.27
N ARG A 189 6.61 7.51 8.98
CA ARG A 189 7.61 6.92 9.86
C ARG A 189 8.81 6.44 9.05
N ASP A 190 9.98 6.46 9.67
CA ASP A 190 11.16 5.79 9.16
C ASP A 190 10.99 4.26 9.28
N ASP A 191 11.40 3.53 8.25
CA ASP A 191 11.32 2.08 8.19
C ASP A 191 12.35 1.38 9.11
N GLU A 192 13.35 2.11 9.63
CA GLU A 192 14.26 1.67 10.69
C GLU A 192 13.60 1.69 12.08
N ASP A 193 12.56 2.51 12.26
CA ASP A 193 11.79 2.62 13.50
C ASP A 193 10.54 1.73 13.44
N LEU A 194 9.82 1.74 12.33
CA LEU A 194 8.61 0.93 12.12
C LEU A 194 8.87 -0.21 11.13
N LEU A 195 9.39 -1.34 11.64
CA LEU A 195 9.85 -2.47 10.82
C LEU A 195 8.79 -3.07 9.89
N ALA A 196 7.50 -2.88 10.18
CA ALA A 196 6.40 -3.27 9.29
C ALA A 196 6.52 -2.60 7.90
N LEU A 197 7.12 -1.41 7.79
CA LEU A 197 7.37 -0.74 6.52
C LEU A 197 8.29 -1.57 5.61
N LYS A 198 9.23 -2.35 6.18
CA LYS A 198 10.05 -3.29 5.39
C LYS A 198 9.21 -4.35 4.68
N ALA A 199 8.12 -4.80 5.29
CA ALA A 199 7.20 -5.75 4.67
C ALA A 199 6.44 -5.11 3.49
N ALA A 200 6.08 -3.83 3.62
CA ALA A 200 5.42 -3.08 2.56
C ALA A 200 6.37 -2.78 1.39
N ASP A 201 7.61 -2.34 1.67
CA ASP A 201 8.67 -2.16 0.66
C ASP A 201 8.95 -3.46 -0.11
N LEU A 202 9.07 -4.60 0.60
CA LEU A 202 9.22 -5.91 -0.04
C LEU A 202 8.07 -6.21 -1.01
N PHE A 203 6.82 -5.95 -0.63
CA PHE A 203 5.68 -6.26 -1.49
C PHE A 203 5.62 -5.34 -2.72
N ALA A 204 5.74 -4.04 -2.52
CA ALA A 204 5.76 -3.07 -3.60
C ALA A 204 6.92 -3.33 -4.58
N TRP A 205 8.11 -3.68 -4.06
CA TRP A 205 9.25 -4.07 -4.87
C TRP A 205 9.00 -5.34 -5.68
N GLN A 206 8.38 -6.38 -5.10
CA GLN A 206 8.06 -7.62 -5.83
C GLN A 206 7.10 -7.36 -6.99
N ILE A 207 6.02 -6.58 -6.77
CA ILE A 207 5.06 -6.22 -7.82
C ILE A 207 5.77 -5.48 -8.94
N ARG A 208 6.49 -4.40 -8.62
CA ARG A 208 7.20 -3.60 -9.61
C ARG A 208 8.21 -4.45 -10.36
N ARG A 209 8.97 -5.27 -9.65
CA ARG A 209 9.98 -6.14 -10.26
C ARG A 209 9.33 -7.05 -11.29
N HIS A 210 8.21 -7.66 -10.94
CA HIS A 210 7.51 -8.56 -11.83
C HIS A 210 7.01 -7.82 -13.08
N ILE A 211 6.24 -6.74 -12.91
CA ILE A 211 5.62 -6.02 -14.02
C ILE A 211 6.67 -5.35 -14.92
N ALA A 212 7.68 -4.69 -14.34
CA ALA A 212 8.65 -3.91 -15.11
C ALA A 212 9.76 -4.73 -15.75
N TYR A 213 10.11 -5.91 -15.19
CA TYR A 213 11.32 -6.64 -15.64
C TYR A 213 11.08 -8.11 -15.98
N GLU A 214 10.18 -8.81 -15.30
CA GLU A 214 10.00 -10.27 -15.45
C GLU A 214 8.90 -10.58 -16.45
N GLN A 215 7.73 -9.94 -16.32
CA GLN A 215 6.58 -10.12 -17.20
C GLN A 215 6.89 -9.82 -18.68
N PRO A 216 7.63 -8.75 -19.05
CA PRO A 216 7.99 -8.51 -20.46
C PRO A 216 8.86 -9.62 -21.07
N LYS A 217 9.52 -10.41 -20.23
CA LYS A 217 10.35 -11.56 -20.62
C LYS A 217 9.61 -12.89 -20.50
N ALA A 218 8.30 -12.86 -20.23
CA ALA A 218 7.47 -14.02 -19.91
C ALA A 218 8.02 -14.86 -18.74
N GLU A 219 8.76 -14.24 -17.81
CA GLU A 219 9.19 -14.91 -16.58
C GLU A 219 7.98 -15.07 -15.64
N PRO A 220 7.82 -16.24 -14.99
CA PRO A 220 6.72 -16.48 -14.07
C PRO A 220 6.86 -15.64 -12.79
N LEU A 221 5.76 -15.53 -12.03
CA LEU A 221 5.78 -14.92 -10.70
C LEU A 221 6.82 -15.61 -9.81
N SER A 222 7.58 -14.80 -9.06
CA SER A 222 8.43 -15.33 -8.01
C SER A 222 7.58 -16.04 -6.93
N ASN A 223 8.13 -17.07 -6.28
CA ASN A 223 7.42 -17.77 -5.18
C ASN A 223 6.97 -16.81 -4.06
N ILE A 224 7.74 -15.73 -3.81
CA ILE A 224 7.40 -14.72 -2.81
C ILE A 224 6.19 -13.91 -3.27
N LEU A 225 6.20 -13.40 -4.52
CA LEU A 225 5.07 -12.65 -5.03
C LEU A 225 3.83 -13.54 -5.14
N TYR A 226 3.96 -14.75 -5.65
CA TYR A 226 2.86 -15.72 -5.72
C TYR A 226 2.21 -15.95 -4.35
N SER A 227 3.01 -16.18 -3.32
CA SER A 227 2.49 -16.39 -1.96
C SER A 227 1.88 -15.13 -1.34
N PHE A 228 2.39 -13.94 -1.66
CA PHE A 228 1.73 -12.69 -1.27
C PHE A 228 0.39 -12.50 -1.98
N LEU A 229 0.32 -12.73 -3.30
CA LEU A 229 -0.92 -12.63 -4.07
C LEU A 229 -1.97 -13.66 -3.63
N GLY A 230 -1.56 -14.76 -2.99
CA GLY A 230 -2.44 -15.74 -2.36
C GLY A 230 -3.18 -15.24 -1.10
N LYS A 231 -2.79 -14.11 -0.50
CA LYS A 231 -3.51 -13.52 0.63
C LYS A 231 -4.78 -12.79 0.18
N TYR A 232 -5.78 -12.80 1.05
CA TYR A 232 -6.97 -11.96 0.92
C TYR A 232 -6.61 -10.48 0.92
N GLY A 233 -7.41 -9.66 0.26
CA GLY A 233 -7.09 -8.25 0.09
C GLY A 233 -7.75 -7.61 -1.12
N VAL A 234 -7.12 -6.56 -1.63
CA VAL A 234 -7.58 -5.84 -2.82
C VAL A 234 -6.40 -5.47 -3.72
N SER A 235 -6.57 -5.65 -5.02
CA SER A 235 -5.65 -5.19 -6.05
C SER A 235 -6.34 -4.19 -6.96
N GLY A 236 -5.70 -3.05 -7.20
CA GLY A 236 -6.17 -1.98 -8.09
C GLY A 236 -5.25 -1.76 -9.27
N VAL A 237 -5.82 -1.59 -10.47
CA VAL A 237 -5.04 -1.22 -11.68
C VAL A 237 -5.61 0.04 -12.32
N MET A 238 -4.76 1.05 -12.48
CA MET A 238 -5.09 2.31 -13.14
C MET A 238 -4.96 2.19 -14.65
N THR A 239 -6.09 1.93 -15.31
CA THR A 239 -6.16 1.79 -16.77
C THR A 239 -6.33 3.15 -17.45
N GLY A 240 -5.90 3.25 -18.72
CA GLY A 240 -6.04 4.48 -19.51
C GLY A 240 -7.47 5.03 -19.60
N PRO A 241 -8.51 4.20 -19.83
CA PRO A 241 -9.89 4.65 -19.85
C PRO A 241 -10.32 5.35 -18.55
N TYR A 242 -10.01 4.76 -17.40
CA TYR A 242 -10.38 5.34 -16.11
C TYR A 242 -9.62 6.63 -15.79
N LEU A 243 -8.36 6.74 -16.19
CA LEU A 243 -7.60 7.98 -16.06
C LEU A 243 -8.14 9.07 -17.00
N THR A 244 -8.68 8.70 -18.16
CA THR A 244 -9.32 9.64 -19.08
C THR A 244 -10.62 10.18 -18.48
N GLU A 245 -11.48 9.30 -17.95
CA GLU A 245 -12.68 9.70 -17.21
C GLU A 245 -12.33 10.56 -16.01
N PHE A 246 -11.33 10.12 -15.25
CA PHE A 246 -10.38 10.90 -14.46
C PHE A 246 -10.38 12.41 -14.70
N VAL A 247 -9.61 12.74 -15.73
CA VAL A 247 -9.32 14.09 -16.17
C VAL A 247 -10.58 14.83 -16.60
N GLN A 248 -11.52 14.14 -17.26
CA GLN A 248 -12.77 14.74 -17.74
C GLN A 248 -13.75 15.09 -16.61
N ALA A 249 -13.73 14.34 -15.51
CA ALA A 249 -14.67 14.49 -14.40
C ALA A 249 -14.25 15.56 -13.39
N LEU A 250 -12.98 15.99 -13.34
CA LEU A 250 -12.45 16.90 -12.32
C LEU A 250 -13.27 18.18 -12.10
N ASN A 251 -13.89 18.73 -13.15
CA ASN A 251 -14.73 19.94 -13.05
C ASN A 251 -16.19 19.66 -12.66
N LYS A 252 -16.60 18.39 -12.56
CA LYS A 252 -17.97 17.92 -12.28
C LYS A 252 -18.08 17.15 -10.96
N GLY A 253 -16.98 17.06 -10.21
CA GLY A 253 -16.86 16.23 -9.00
C GLY A 253 -15.81 15.14 -9.19
N LEU A 254 -15.09 14.80 -8.13
CA LEU A 254 -13.99 13.86 -8.23
C LEU A 254 -14.52 12.42 -8.20
N LEU A 255 -14.49 11.74 -9.35
CA LEU A 255 -14.82 10.32 -9.46
C LEU A 255 -13.68 9.59 -10.17
N LEU A 256 -12.64 9.21 -9.43
CA LEU A 256 -11.64 8.27 -9.94
C LEU A 256 -12.25 6.87 -9.89
N LYS A 257 -12.66 6.35 -11.05
CA LYS A 257 -13.01 4.93 -11.21
C LYS A 257 -11.74 4.11 -11.28
N VAL A 258 -11.78 2.90 -10.75
CA VAL A 258 -10.65 1.97 -10.80
C VAL A 258 -11.15 0.54 -10.88
N ASP A 259 -10.44 -0.30 -11.63
CA ASP A 259 -10.67 -1.74 -11.59
C ASP A 259 -10.14 -2.30 -10.27
N CYS A 260 -11.03 -2.77 -9.42
CA CYS A 260 -10.69 -3.33 -8.11
C CYS A 260 -11.07 -4.81 -8.08
N SER A 261 -10.07 -5.67 -7.91
CA SER A 261 -10.29 -7.08 -7.62
C SER A 261 -10.22 -7.31 -6.11
N PHE A 262 -11.34 -7.70 -5.50
CA PHE A 262 -11.42 -8.04 -4.08
C PHE A 262 -11.29 -9.55 -3.86
N PHE A 263 -10.34 -9.95 -3.03
CA PHE A 263 -10.06 -11.33 -2.67
C PHE A 263 -10.52 -11.56 -1.23
N LEU A 264 -11.74 -12.08 -1.06
CA LEU A 264 -12.37 -12.21 0.25
C LEU A 264 -12.35 -13.66 0.78
N PRO A 265 -12.35 -13.86 2.11
CA PRO A 265 -12.61 -15.16 2.73
C PRO A 265 -13.93 -15.78 2.27
N LYS A 266 -13.98 -17.12 2.22
CA LYS A 266 -15.21 -17.86 1.90
C LYS A 266 -16.30 -17.52 2.93
N GLY A 267 -17.54 -17.32 2.46
CA GLY A 267 -18.71 -17.01 3.29
C GLY A 267 -19.05 -15.52 3.45
N ILE A 268 -18.20 -14.61 2.94
CA ILE A 268 -18.46 -13.16 2.95
C ILE A 268 -19.13 -12.67 1.65
N ALA A 269 -19.10 -13.48 0.59
CA ALA A 269 -19.75 -13.19 -0.69
C ALA A 269 -21.29 -13.22 -0.57
N GLY A 270 -21.88 -12.10 -0.18
CA GLY A 270 -23.34 -11.94 -0.07
C GLY A 270 -23.82 -10.56 0.40
N ARG A 271 -22.92 -9.60 0.62
CA ARG A 271 -23.25 -8.21 0.97
C ARG A 271 -22.80 -7.28 -0.15
N SER A 272 -23.38 -7.46 -1.34
CA SER A 272 -23.24 -6.54 -2.48
C SER A 272 -24.27 -5.42 -2.39
#